data_AF-A0A1V2AU74-F1
#
_entry.id   AF-A0A1V2AU74-F1
#
_cell.length_a   1.000
_cell.length_b   1.000
_cell.length_c   1.000
_cell.angle_alpha   90.00
_cell.angle_beta   90.00
_cell.angle_gamma   90.00
#
_symmetry.space_group_name_H-M   'P 1'
#
loop_
_entity.id
_entity.type
_entity.pdbx_description
1 polymer ?
#
loop_
_entity_poly.entity_id
_entity_poly.type
_entity_poly.pdbx_seq_one_letter_code
_entity_poly.pdbx_strand_id
1 'polypeptide(L)'
;FPYFFAGNPYGGFYTQEEIKDVVTFAEEHYVNIIPEIEMPGHATAAVTAYPNLSCFLDRHYKVIESWGVFEDIFFAGKEETFTFLEDVLTEVMALFPSKYIHIGGDECPKTRWKECPNCQKIIKDLRLKDEHELQSYLTTRIEKFLNKNGRQILGWDEMLEGGLAPNAAVMSWRGEA
;
A
#
# COMPACT_ATOMS: atom_id res chain seq x y z
N PHE A 1 24.38 -6.29 12.51
CA PHE A 1 24.62 -4.96 13.10
C PHE A 1 23.62 -4.75 14.24
N PRO A 2 24.04 -4.45 15.48
CA PRO A 2 23.07 -4.14 16.54
C PRO A 2 22.45 -2.76 16.28
N TYR A 3 21.13 -2.66 16.42
CA TYR A 3 20.42 -1.37 16.38
C TYR A 3 20.58 -0.66 17.73
N PHE A 4 20.92 0.62 17.71
CA PHE A 4 21.03 1.47 18.91
C PHE A 4 19.88 2.48 18.90
N PHE A 5 18.98 2.38 19.88
CA PHE A 5 17.84 3.27 20.03
C PHE A 5 18.00 4.16 21.26
N ALA A 6 17.53 5.40 21.15
CA ALA A 6 17.53 6.37 22.27
C ALA A 6 16.53 6.02 23.39
N GLY A 7 15.69 4.99 23.19
CA GLY A 7 14.70 4.53 24.18
C GLY A 7 13.47 5.43 24.33
N ASN A 8 13.38 6.53 23.58
CA ASN A 8 12.22 7.43 23.59
C ASN A 8 11.19 6.98 22.55
N PRO A 9 9.90 6.87 22.91
CA PRO A 9 8.84 6.62 21.94
C PRO A 9 8.79 7.73 20.87
N TYR A 10 8.53 7.33 19.62
CA TYR A 10 8.34 8.25 18.50
C TYR A 10 6.96 8.02 17.88
N GLY A 11 6.28 9.10 17.49
CA GLY A 11 4.97 9.04 16.85
C GLY A 11 4.47 10.43 16.43
N GLY A 12 3.31 10.43 15.79
CA GLY A 12 2.67 11.64 15.25
C GLY A 12 1.91 11.33 13.97
N PHE A 13 1.03 12.23 13.56
CA PHE A 13 0.30 12.17 12.30
C PHE A 13 -0.10 13.60 11.91
N TYR A 14 -0.37 13.82 10.62
CA TYR A 14 -0.99 15.06 10.16
C TYR A 14 -2.51 14.95 10.28
N THR A 15 -3.13 15.95 10.87
CA THR A 15 -4.58 16.12 10.80
C THR A 15 -5.02 16.47 9.38
N GLN A 16 -6.30 16.24 9.07
CA GLN A 16 -6.84 16.62 7.76
C GLN A 16 -6.70 18.14 7.49
N GLU A 17 -6.73 18.97 8.53
CA GLU A 17 -6.56 20.42 8.37
C GLU A 17 -5.10 20.77 8.05
N GLU A 18 -4.14 20.19 8.76
CA GLU A 18 -2.71 20.37 8.44
C GLU A 18 -2.37 19.88 7.03
N ILE A 19 -2.99 18.77 6.58
CA ILE A 19 -2.84 18.30 5.19
C ILE A 19 -3.37 19.34 4.20
N LYS A 20 -4.58 19.89 4.43
CA LYS A 20 -5.15 20.92 3.55
C LYS A 20 -4.28 22.16 3.51
N ASP A 21 -3.77 22.61 4.66
CA ASP A 21 -2.88 23.77 4.74
C ASP A 21 -1.61 23.54 3.90
N VAL A 22 -0.99 22.37 4.01
CA VAL A 22 0.20 22.01 3.22
C VAL A 22 -0.12 21.92 1.72
N VAL A 23 -1.27 21.35 1.36
CA VAL A 23 -1.73 21.26 -0.04
C VAL A 23 -1.97 22.65 -0.61
N THR A 24 -2.71 23.52 0.10
CA THR A 24 -2.98 24.90 -0.33
C THR A 24 -1.68 25.68 -0.50
N PHE A 25 -0.76 25.58 0.46
CA PHE A 25 0.55 26.22 0.36
C PHE A 25 1.32 25.76 -0.88
N ALA A 26 1.36 24.45 -1.15
CA ALA A 26 2.01 23.91 -2.33
C ALA A 26 1.36 24.41 -3.64
N GLU A 27 0.04 24.46 -3.70
CA GLU A 27 -0.71 24.95 -4.87
C GLU A 27 -0.44 26.44 -5.14
N GLU A 28 -0.37 27.28 -4.11
CA GLU A 28 0.02 28.71 -4.22
C GLU A 28 1.44 28.89 -4.79
N HIS A 29 2.26 27.84 -4.70
CA HIS A 29 3.61 27.77 -5.23
C HIS A 29 3.75 26.89 -6.48
N TYR A 30 2.63 26.56 -7.14
CA TYR A 30 2.59 25.76 -8.37
C TYR A 30 3.16 24.34 -8.21
N VAL A 31 3.15 23.80 -7.00
CA VAL A 31 3.57 22.44 -6.67
C VAL A 31 2.33 21.58 -6.44
N ASN A 32 2.24 20.46 -7.16
CA ASN A 32 1.20 19.45 -6.94
C ASN A 32 1.72 18.36 -6.00
N ILE A 33 0.99 18.10 -4.91
CA ILE A 33 1.31 17.03 -3.97
C ILE A 33 0.58 15.74 -4.36
N ILE A 34 1.36 14.70 -4.64
CA ILE A 34 0.84 13.35 -4.88
C ILE A 34 0.95 12.56 -3.57
N PRO A 35 -0.16 12.11 -2.96
CA PRO A 35 -0.10 11.30 -1.75
C PRO A 35 0.30 9.86 -2.08
N GLU A 36 0.94 9.20 -1.12
CA GLU A 36 1.29 7.78 -1.16
C GLU A 36 0.65 7.01 -0.01
N ILE A 37 -0.05 5.92 -0.31
CA ILE A 37 -0.53 4.94 0.66
C ILE A 37 0.01 3.58 0.25
N GLU A 38 1.01 3.11 0.98
CA GLU A 38 1.69 1.83 0.69
C GLU A 38 0.75 0.63 0.72
N MET A 39 0.78 -0.18 -0.34
CA MET A 39 0.11 -1.47 -0.43
C MET A 39 0.68 -2.37 -1.55
N PRO A 40 0.70 -3.70 -1.40
CA PRO A 40 0.34 -4.45 -0.18
C PRO A 40 1.47 -4.55 0.85
N GLY A 41 2.70 -4.21 0.44
CA GLY A 41 3.90 -4.13 1.28
C GLY A 41 3.83 -3.03 2.33
N HIS A 42 4.90 -2.88 3.13
CA HIS A 42 5.07 -1.80 4.11
C HIS A 42 3.86 -1.51 5.03
N ALA A 43 3.01 -2.52 5.28
CA ALA A 43 1.70 -2.34 5.90
C ALA A 43 1.69 -2.62 7.42
N THR A 44 2.84 -2.91 8.03
CA THR A 44 2.87 -3.43 9.41
C THR A 44 2.26 -2.47 10.44
N ALA A 45 2.36 -1.15 10.25
CA ALA A 45 1.69 -0.18 11.12
C ALA A 45 0.16 -0.29 11.03
N ALA A 46 -0.40 -0.36 9.81
CA ALA A 46 -1.83 -0.53 9.58
C ALA A 46 -2.34 -1.88 10.12
N VAL A 47 -1.59 -2.96 9.87
CA VAL A 47 -1.91 -4.30 10.39
C VAL A 47 -1.81 -4.35 11.93
N THR A 48 -0.90 -3.60 12.54
CA THR A 48 -0.84 -3.51 14.01
C THR A 48 -2.08 -2.83 14.58
N ALA A 49 -2.57 -1.77 13.93
CA ALA A 49 -3.80 -1.09 14.33
C ALA A 49 -5.06 -1.94 14.03
N TYR A 50 -5.05 -2.67 12.92
CA TYR A 50 -6.16 -3.50 12.43
C TYR A 50 -5.67 -4.90 12.05
N PRO A 51 -5.47 -5.81 13.02
CA PRO A 51 -4.95 -7.16 12.76
C PRO A 51 -5.81 -7.98 11.80
N ASN A 52 -7.11 -7.66 11.69
CA ASN A 52 -8.07 -8.25 10.76
C ASN A 52 -7.71 -8.06 9.27
N LEU A 53 -6.81 -7.12 8.95
CA LEU A 53 -6.30 -6.86 7.60
C LEU A 53 -5.12 -7.77 7.21
N SER A 54 -4.69 -8.67 8.10
CA SER A 54 -3.59 -9.61 7.87
C SER A 54 -4.07 -11.03 7.57
N CYS A 55 -3.14 -11.89 7.16
CA CYS A 55 -3.40 -13.32 6.92
C CYS A 55 -3.58 -14.14 8.20
N PHE A 56 -3.06 -13.67 9.35
CA PHE A 56 -2.89 -14.48 10.57
C PHE A 56 -3.27 -13.69 11.82
N LEU A 57 -4.53 -13.80 12.24
CA LEU A 57 -5.10 -13.00 13.34
C LEU A 57 -4.51 -13.31 14.72
N ASP A 58 -3.90 -14.48 14.88
CA ASP A 58 -3.30 -14.97 16.12
C ASP A 58 -1.86 -14.50 16.33
N ARG A 59 -1.26 -13.82 15.34
CA ARG A 59 0.07 -13.23 15.46
C ARG A 59 0.03 -11.94 16.26
N HIS A 60 1.07 -11.72 17.05
CA HIS A 60 1.30 -10.44 17.68
C HIS A 60 1.96 -9.48 16.69
N TYR A 61 1.23 -8.47 16.24
CA TYR A 61 1.75 -7.38 15.41
C TYR A 61 2.28 -6.24 16.27
N LYS A 62 3.33 -5.57 15.80
CA LYS A 62 3.91 -4.39 16.44
C LYS A 62 4.36 -3.42 15.36
N VAL A 63 4.17 -2.13 15.60
CA VAL A 63 4.82 -1.09 14.79
C VAL A 63 6.32 -1.35 14.82
N ILE A 64 6.91 -1.47 13.64
CA ILE A 64 8.31 -1.82 13.49
C ILE A 64 9.19 -0.68 14.00
N GLU A 65 10.22 -1.03 14.77
CA GLU A 65 11.18 -0.08 15.35
C GLU A 65 12.53 -0.12 14.63
N SER A 66 12.72 -1.01 13.64
CA SER A 66 13.95 -1.19 12.87
C SER A 66 13.76 -0.90 11.37
N TRP A 67 14.86 -0.64 10.66
CA TRP A 67 14.83 -0.47 9.20
C TRP A 67 14.99 -1.80 8.47
N GLY A 68 14.30 -1.96 7.34
CA GLY A 68 14.40 -3.12 6.47
C GLY A 68 13.09 -3.43 5.75
N VAL A 69 13.02 -4.64 5.18
CA VAL A 69 11.82 -5.20 4.52
C VAL A 69 11.13 -6.16 5.48
N PHE A 70 9.81 -6.05 5.60
CA PHE A 70 9.02 -6.83 6.56
C PHE A 70 7.96 -7.67 5.87
N GLU A 71 7.71 -8.86 6.42
CA GLU A 71 6.81 -9.85 5.81
C GLU A 71 5.34 -9.61 6.13
N ASP A 72 5.03 -8.81 7.15
CA ASP A 72 3.66 -8.57 7.60
C ASP A 72 2.99 -7.51 6.71
N ILE A 73 2.31 -8.02 5.68
CA ILE A 73 1.67 -7.30 4.57
C ILE A 73 0.14 -7.43 4.61
N PHE A 74 -0.55 -6.59 3.83
CA PHE A 74 -2.01 -6.68 3.69
C PHE A 74 -2.46 -8.04 3.13
N PHE A 75 -3.60 -8.53 3.60
CA PHE A 75 -4.21 -9.75 3.11
C PHE A 75 -5.03 -9.48 1.84
N ALA A 76 -4.46 -9.81 0.68
CA ALA A 76 -5.08 -9.62 -0.63
C ALA A 76 -6.27 -10.56 -0.93
N GLY A 77 -6.59 -11.50 -0.05
CA GLY A 77 -7.63 -12.51 -0.26
C GLY A 77 -8.94 -12.28 0.50
N LYS A 78 -9.16 -11.10 1.06
CA LYS A 78 -10.37 -10.77 1.84
C LYS A 78 -10.99 -9.46 1.37
N GLU A 79 -12.31 -9.48 1.17
CA GLU A 79 -13.08 -8.29 0.79
C GLU A 79 -12.93 -7.13 1.79
N GLU A 80 -12.84 -7.44 3.08
CA GLU A 80 -12.66 -6.43 4.13
C GLU A 80 -11.39 -5.60 3.95
N THR A 81 -10.30 -6.20 3.46
CA THR A 81 -9.07 -5.46 3.13
C THR A 81 -9.34 -4.43 2.03
N PHE A 82 -10.09 -4.82 1.00
CA PHE A 82 -10.42 -3.90 -0.08
C PHE A 82 -11.37 -2.80 0.36
N THR A 83 -12.39 -3.11 1.17
CA THR A 83 -13.27 -2.08 1.75
C THR A 83 -12.46 -1.08 2.55
N PHE A 84 -11.56 -1.54 3.43
CA PHE A 84 -10.68 -0.65 4.20
C PHE A 84 -9.83 0.25 3.29
N LEU A 85 -9.16 -0.33 2.29
CA LEU A 85 -8.30 0.43 1.37
C LEU A 85 -9.12 1.42 0.53
N GLU A 86 -10.30 1.04 0.04
CA GLU A 86 -11.19 1.90 -0.73
C GLU A 86 -11.73 3.07 0.13
N ASP A 87 -12.04 2.83 1.42
CA ASP A 87 -12.46 3.86 2.36
C ASP A 87 -11.32 4.85 2.66
N VAL A 88 -10.12 4.34 2.95
CA VAL A 88 -8.91 5.18 3.15
C VAL A 88 -8.62 6.01 1.91
N LEU A 89 -8.63 5.40 0.73
CA LEU A 89 -8.38 6.09 -0.53
C LEU A 89 -9.47 7.13 -0.83
N THR A 90 -10.73 6.90 -0.40
CA THR A 90 -11.79 7.90 -0.52
C THR A 90 -11.49 9.14 0.30
N GLU A 91 -11.03 8.98 1.55
CA GLU A 91 -10.61 10.12 2.38
C GLU A 91 -9.39 10.82 1.79
N VAL A 92 -8.38 10.07 1.35
CA VAL A 92 -7.17 10.64 0.72
C VAL A 92 -7.53 11.43 -0.54
N MET A 93 -8.38 10.89 -1.42
CA MET A 93 -8.80 11.60 -2.63
C MET A 93 -9.58 12.89 -2.35
N ALA A 94 -10.19 13.03 -1.17
CA ALA A 94 -10.87 14.25 -0.76
C ALA A 94 -9.88 15.32 -0.24
N LEU A 95 -8.73 14.91 0.29
CA LEU A 95 -7.69 15.81 0.80
C LEU A 95 -6.71 16.26 -0.28
N PHE A 96 -6.45 15.42 -1.29
CA PHE A 96 -5.46 15.68 -2.31
C PHE A 96 -6.11 15.88 -3.69
N PRO A 97 -5.99 17.07 -4.30
CA PRO A 97 -6.58 17.38 -5.60
C PRO A 97 -5.85 16.69 -6.76
N SER A 98 -4.64 16.15 -6.52
CA SER A 98 -3.81 15.45 -7.51
C SER A 98 -4.59 14.41 -8.32
N LYS A 99 -4.34 14.38 -9.63
CA LYS A 99 -4.84 13.33 -10.53
C LYS A 99 -4.30 11.94 -10.15
N TYR A 100 -3.05 11.89 -9.69
CA TYR A 100 -2.38 10.64 -9.32
C TYR A 100 -2.51 10.36 -7.83
N ILE A 101 -2.65 9.08 -7.50
CA ILE A 101 -2.46 8.55 -6.15
C ILE A 101 -1.37 7.49 -6.23
N HIS A 102 -0.33 7.63 -5.43
CA HIS A 102 0.74 6.64 -5.33
C HIS A 102 0.27 5.53 -4.38
N ILE A 103 0.38 4.26 -4.80
CA ILE A 103 -0.01 3.12 -3.97
C ILE A 103 1.19 2.30 -3.47
N GLY A 104 2.40 2.79 -3.73
CA GLY A 104 3.63 2.07 -3.42
C GLY A 104 3.81 0.86 -4.30
N GLY A 105 3.88 -0.32 -3.67
CA GLY A 105 3.89 -1.62 -4.35
C GLY A 105 5.27 -2.28 -4.45
N ASP A 106 6.29 -1.65 -3.87
CA ASP A 106 7.64 -2.19 -3.70
C ASP A 106 7.70 -3.22 -2.58
N GLU A 107 8.85 -3.91 -2.49
CA GLU A 107 9.30 -4.68 -1.32
C GLU A 107 8.20 -5.46 -0.59
N CYS A 108 7.37 -6.20 -1.32
CA CYS A 108 6.25 -6.97 -0.79
C CYS A 108 6.62 -8.47 -0.72
N PRO A 109 7.13 -9.00 0.42
CA PRO A 109 7.57 -10.38 0.51
C PRO A 109 6.38 -11.33 0.44
N LYS A 110 6.47 -12.32 -0.44
CA LYS A 110 5.38 -13.28 -0.66
C LYS A 110 5.27 -14.35 0.44
N THR A 111 6.15 -14.35 1.45
CA THR A 111 6.22 -15.37 2.51
C THR A 111 4.87 -15.58 3.19
N ARG A 112 4.21 -14.51 3.67
CA ARG A 112 2.91 -14.64 4.37
C ARG A 112 1.80 -15.16 3.47
N TRP A 113 1.78 -14.76 2.20
CA TRP A 113 0.77 -15.27 1.26
C TRP A 113 1.00 -16.73 0.87
N LYS A 114 2.26 -17.19 0.80
CA LYS A 114 2.61 -18.62 0.61
C LYS A 114 2.12 -19.49 1.78
N GLU A 115 2.27 -19.00 3.00
CA GLU A 115 1.86 -19.70 4.22
C GLU A 115 0.35 -19.64 4.46
N CYS A 116 -0.35 -18.62 3.95
CA CYS A 116 -1.77 -18.39 4.23
C CYS A 116 -2.68 -19.32 3.40
N PRO A 117 -3.44 -20.24 4.02
CA PRO A 117 -4.32 -21.14 3.28
C PRO A 117 -5.41 -20.40 2.49
N ASN A 118 -5.86 -19.24 2.98
CA ASN A 118 -6.87 -18.44 2.31
C ASN A 118 -6.29 -17.71 1.08
N CYS A 119 -5.05 -17.18 1.13
CA CYS A 119 -4.37 -16.67 -0.06
C CYS A 119 -4.23 -17.76 -1.12
N GLN A 120 -3.78 -18.95 -0.72
CA GLN A 120 -3.64 -20.10 -1.63
C GLN A 120 -4.99 -20.53 -2.22
N LYS A 121 -6.08 -20.40 -1.47
CA LYS A 121 -7.44 -20.63 -1.97
C LYS A 121 -7.83 -19.60 -3.03
N ILE A 122 -7.62 -18.32 -2.77
CA ILE A 122 -7.92 -17.24 -3.73
C ILE A 122 -7.12 -17.40 -5.02
N ILE A 123 -5.84 -17.74 -4.93
CA ILE A 123 -4.99 -18.05 -6.09
C ILE A 123 -5.64 -19.14 -6.95
N LYS A 124 -6.11 -20.22 -6.34
CA LYS A 124 -6.80 -21.31 -7.05
C LYS A 124 -8.15 -20.90 -7.63
N ASP A 125 -8.98 -20.22 -6.84
CA ASP A 125 -10.34 -19.81 -7.23
C ASP A 125 -10.30 -18.85 -8.42
N LEU A 126 -9.36 -17.91 -8.41
CA LEU A 126 -9.15 -16.92 -9.47
C LEU A 126 -8.23 -17.40 -10.59
N ARG A 127 -7.70 -18.63 -10.49
CA ARG A 127 -6.76 -19.24 -11.45
C ARG A 127 -5.50 -18.39 -11.68
N LEU A 128 -5.01 -17.77 -10.62
CA LEU A 128 -3.74 -17.06 -10.59
C LEU A 128 -2.60 -18.09 -10.56
N LYS A 129 -1.46 -17.77 -11.16
CA LYS A 129 -0.29 -18.66 -11.19
C LYS A 129 0.37 -18.79 -9.83
N ASP A 130 0.53 -17.68 -9.11
CA ASP A 130 1.29 -17.58 -7.88
C ASP A 130 0.93 -16.30 -7.09
N GLU A 131 1.71 -16.01 -6.05
CA GLU A 131 1.55 -14.83 -5.21
C GLU A 131 1.92 -13.51 -5.90
N HIS A 132 2.67 -13.52 -7.01
CA HIS A 132 2.92 -12.31 -7.80
C HIS A 132 1.66 -11.92 -8.56
N GLU A 133 0.97 -12.89 -9.17
CA GLU A 133 -0.33 -12.62 -9.78
C GLU A 133 -1.41 -12.25 -8.74
N LEU A 134 -1.27 -12.69 -7.48
CA LEU A 134 -2.11 -12.20 -6.37
C LEU A 134 -1.84 -10.72 -6.03
N GLN A 135 -0.58 -10.27 -6.09
CA GLN A 135 -0.26 -8.84 -5.96
C GLN A 135 -0.90 -8.04 -7.09
N SER A 136 -0.74 -8.50 -8.33
CA SER A 136 -1.33 -7.83 -9.50
C SER A 136 -2.85 -7.80 -9.45
N TYR A 137 -3.49 -8.84 -8.90
CA TYR A 137 -4.93 -8.84 -8.64
C TYR A 137 -5.34 -7.70 -7.68
N LEU A 138 -4.63 -7.53 -6.55
CA LEU A 138 -4.88 -6.43 -5.62
C LEU A 138 -4.68 -5.07 -6.29
N THR A 139 -3.54 -4.87 -6.95
CA THR A 139 -3.19 -3.63 -7.66
C THR A 139 -4.25 -3.28 -8.71
N THR A 140 -4.67 -4.26 -9.53
CA THR A 140 -5.71 -4.06 -10.57
C THR A 140 -7.04 -3.65 -9.96
N ARG A 141 -7.40 -4.20 -8.79
CA ARG A 141 -8.67 -3.85 -8.13
C ARG A 141 -8.63 -2.42 -7.59
N ILE A 142 -7.54 -2.02 -6.93
CA ILE A 142 -7.35 -0.65 -6.45
C ILE A 142 -7.29 0.35 -7.61
N GLU A 143 -6.62 -0.01 -8.71
CA GLU A 143 -6.59 0.82 -9.90
C GLU A 143 -8.00 1.05 -10.47
N LYS A 144 -8.81 0.00 -10.61
CA LYS A 144 -10.20 0.14 -11.08
C LYS A 144 -11.01 1.05 -10.18
N PHE A 145 -10.81 0.97 -8.87
CA PHE A 145 -11.45 1.87 -7.91
C PHE A 145 -11.00 3.33 -8.11
N LEU A 146 -9.70 3.59 -8.22
CA LEU A 146 -9.16 4.94 -8.46
C LEU A 146 -9.66 5.51 -9.80
N ASN A 147 -9.60 4.73 -10.88
CA ASN A 147 -10.09 5.12 -12.20
C ASN A 147 -11.58 5.48 -12.18
N LYS A 148 -12.41 4.70 -11.47
CA LYS A 148 -13.85 4.97 -11.30
C LYS A 148 -14.11 6.30 -10.59
N ASN A 149 -13.18 6.74 -9.74
CA ASN A 149 -13.24 8.00 -9.00
C ASN A 149 -12.42 9.13 -9.68
N GLY A 150 -12.06 8.97 -10.96
CA GLY A 150 -11.40 10.01 -11.76
C GLY A 150 -9.92 10.21 -11.42
N ARG A 151 -9.29 9.28 -10.69
CA ARG A 151 -7.87 9.28 -10.38
C ARG A 151 -7.11 8.27 -11.23
N GLN A 152 -5.79 8.44 -11.31
CA GLN A 152 -4.86 7.50 -11.95
C GLN A 152 -3.90 6.93 -10.92
N ILE A 153 -3.56 5.66 -11.08
CA ILE A 153 -2.58 4.98 -10.24
C ILE A 153 -1.16 5.44 -10.60
N LEU A 154 -0.33 5.60 -9.57
CA LEU A 154 1.12 5.70 -9.66
C LEU A 154 1.71 4.67 -8.68
N GLY A 155 2.84 4.07 -8.99
CA GLY A 155 3.53 3.19 -8.05
C GLY A 155 4.94 2.84 -8.46
N TRP A 156 5.65 2.14 -7.59
CA TRP A 156 7.02 1.69 -7.82
C TRP A 156 7.10 0.66 -8.95
N ASP A 157 8.28 0.54 -9.55
CA ASP A 157 8.49 -0.28 -10.76
C ASP A 157 8.24 -1.79 -10.57
N GLU A 158 8.18 -2.31 -9.33
CA GLU A 158 7.66 -3.64 -9.01
C GLU A 158 6.22 -3.88 -9.49
N MET A 159 5.41 -2.82 -9.64
CA MET A 159 4.07 -2.94 -10.22
C MET A 159 4.07 -3.46 -11.67
N LEU A 160 5.20 -3.43 -12.37
CA LEU A 160 5.37 -4.02 -13.71
C LEU A 160 5.25 -5.55 -13.70
N GLU A 161 5.51 -6.23 -12.57
CA GLU A 161 5.78 -7.67 -12.53
C GLU A 161 4.60 -8.58 -12.91
N GLY A 162 3.35 -8.09 -12.88
CA GLY A 162 2.20 -8.88 -13.35
C GLY A 162 1.24 -8.14 -14.28
N GLY A 163 1.78 -7.15 -15.01
CA GLY A 163 1.09 -6.43 -16.07
C GLY A 163 0.41 -5.15 -15.57
N LEU A 164 0.65 -4.05 -16.26
CA LEU A 164 0.03 -2.75 -15.98
C LEU A 164 -1.14 -2.51 -16.90
N ALA A 165 -2.15 -1.84 -16.37
CA ALA A 165 -3.14 -1.21 -17.20
C ALA A 165 -2.54 -0.03 -18.00
N PRO A 166 -3.13 0.33 -19.15
CA PRO A 166 -2.59 1.36 -20.04
C PRO A 166 -2.44 2.75 -19.42
N ASN A 167 -3.11 3.02 -18.29
CA ASN A 167 -3.21 4.34 -17.67
C ASN A 167 -2.37 4.48 -16.40
N ALA A 168 -1.58 3.47 -16.04
CA ALA A 168 -0.74 3.51 -14.86
C ALA A 168 0.56 4.27 -15.14
N ALA A 169 0.93 5.16 -14.22
CA ALA A 169 2.26 5.75 -14.19
C ALA A 169 3.18 4.90 -13.31
N VAL A 170 4.47 4.84 -13.66
CA VAL A 170 5.47 4.03 -12.94
C VAL A 170 6.60 4.94 -12.48
N MET A 171 6.99 4.81 -11.21
CA MET A 171 8.15 5.46 -10.62
C MET A 171 9.33 4.47 -10.58
N SER A 172 10.30 4.68 -11.46
CA SER A 172 11.51 3.84 -11.51
C SER A 172 12.48 4.24 -10.41
N TRP A 173 12.92 3.25 -9.63
CA TRP A 173 13.84 3.46 -8.50
C TRP A 173 14.94 2.40 -8.43
N ARG A 174 14.67 1.17 -8.89
CA ARG A 174 15.69 0.13 -9.01
C ARG A 174 16.65 0.55 -10.14
N GLY A 175 17.84 1.01 -9.76
CA GLY A 175 18.89 1.39 -10.70
C GLY A 175 19.41 0.20 -11.53
N GLU A 176 20.42 0.44 -12.37
CA GLU A 176 21.14 -0.65 -13.04
C GLU A 176 21.96 -1.42 -11.98
N ALA A 177 21.81 -2.75 -11.97
CA ALA A 177 22.60 -3.66 -11.14
C ALA A 177 24.02 -3.86 -11.70
#